data_AF-A0A2H3DS12-F1
#
_entry.id   AF-A0A2H3DS12-F1
#
_cell.length_a   1.000
_cell.length_b   1.000
_cell.length_c   1.000
_cell.angle_alpha   90.00
_cell.angle_beta   90.00
_cell.angle_gamma   90.00
#
_symmetry.space_group_name_H-M   'P 1'
#
loop_
_entity.id
_entity.type
_entity.pdbx_description
1 polymer ?
#
loop_
_entity_poly.entity_id
_entity_poly.type
_entity_poly.pdbx_seq_one_letter_code
_entity_poly.pdbx_strand_id
1 'polypeptide(L)'
;FWSALRIEKICLQEVSVDIVNDALLEYLESYSGVKSMTLVPKQSVNSSHVDVSFRFWGEILPKHADTLLELRVQPNFKRSGGWCLDTRSLDAIRQCKRLEILKVQIDRETFEAEDETNIIVGLDLHLQVRLLKFTF
;
A
#
# COMPACT_ATOMS: atom_id res chain seq x y z
N PHE A 1 -15.99 -1.88 -14.90
CA PHE A 1 -16.10 -2.79 -13.75
C PHE A 1 -16.15 -2.03 -12.43
N TRP A 2 -15.07 -1.41 -11.95
CA TRP A 2 -15.02 -0.69 -10.66
C TRP A 2 -16.13 0.37 -10.50
N SER A 3 -16.37 1.18 -11.53
CA SER A 3 -17.45 2.17 -11.52
C SER A 3 -18.84 1.53 -11.35
N ALA A 4 -19.06 0.33 -11.90
CA ALA A 4 -20.33 -0.38 -11.73
C ALA A 4 -20.49 -0.87 -10.29
N LEU A 5 -19.45 -1.46 -9.67
CA LEU A 5 -19.49 -1.84 -8.26
C LEU A 5 -19.76 -0.64 -7.35
N ARG A 6 -19.16 0.52 -7.67
CA ARG A 6 -19.42 1.79 -6.98
C ARG A 6 -20.89 2.22 -7.10
N ILE A 7 -21.44 2.22 -8.32
CA ILE A 7 -22.83 2.64 -8.59
C ILE A 7 -23.81 1.72 -7.85
N GLU A 8 -23.57 0.41 -7.88
CA GLU A 8 -24.39 -0.60 -7.21
C GLU A 8 -24.10 -0.70 -5.69
N LYS A 9 -23.20 0.13 -5.15
CA LYS A 9 -22.79 0.16 -3.73
C LYS A 9 -22.30 -1.19 -3.19
N ILE A 10 -21.71 -2.00 -4.05
CA ILE A 10 -21.12 -3.28 -3.67
C ILE A 10 -19.75 -3.00 -3.05
N CYS A 11 -19.58 -3.33 -1.77
CA CYS A 11 -18.34 -3.10 -1.02
C CYS A 11 -17.57 -4.41 -0.85
N LEU A 12 -16.42 -4.52 -1.51
CA LEU A 12 -15.56 -5.71 -1.41
C LEU A 12 -14.77 -5.69 -0.09
N GLN A 13 -14.67 -6.85 0.57
CA GLN A 13 -13.79 -7.01 1.75
C GLN A 13 -12.38 -7.47 1.37
N GLU A 14 -12.23 -8.06 0.19
CA GLU A 14 -10.95 -8.58 -0.31
C GLU A 14 -10.73 -8.06 -1.72
N VAL A 15 -9.58 -7.43 -1.94
CA VAL A 15 -9.21 -6.83 -3.22
C VAL A 15 -7.80 -7.29 -3.59
N SER A 16 -7.67 -8.00 -4.69
CA SER A 16 -6.38 -8.43 -5.23
C SER A 16 -6.32 -8.10 -6.72
N VAL A 17 -5.43 -7.18 -7.10
CA VAL A 17 -5.32 -6.69 -8.47
C VAL A 17 -3.87 -6.56 -8.91
N ASP A 18 -3.64 -6.82 -10.20
CA ASP A 18 -2.33 -6.68 -10.84
C ASP A 18 -2.16 -5.35 -11.60
N ILE A 19 -3.21 -4.52 -11.61
CA ILE A 19 -3.24 -3.20 -12.25
C ILE A 19 -3.96 -2.24 -11.31
N VAL A 20 -3.25 -1.19 -10.89
CA VAL A 20 -3.83 -0.07 -10.15
C VAL A 20 -4.11 1.07 -11.12
N ASN A 21 -5.36 1.50 -11.19
CA ASN A 21 -5.81 2.60 -12.05
C ASN A 21 -6.77 3.52 -11.31
N ASP A 22 -7.08 4.68 -11.90
CA ASP A 22 -7.93 5.70 -11.27
C ASP A 22 -9.32 5.17 -10.92
N ALA A 23 -9.92 4.33 -11.78
CA ALA A 23 -11.24 3.75 -11.53
C ALA A 23 -11.26 2.82 -10.30
N LEU A 24 -10.18 2.07 -10.07
CA LEU A 24 -10.02 1.29 -8.84
C LEU A 24 -9.86 2.20 -7.62
N LEU A 25 -9.01 3.23 -7.71
CA LEU A 25 -8.77 4.14 -6.60
C LEU A 25 -10.06 4.87 -6.19
N GLU A 26 -10.81 5.40 -7.16
CA GLU A 26 -12.11 6.00 -6.92
C GLU A 26 -13.12 5.03 -6.30
N TYR A 27 -13.04 3.75 -6.65
CA TYR A 27 -13.87 2.72 -6.04
C TYR A 27 -13.47 2.47 -4.59
N LEU A 28 -12.19 2.24 -4.30
CA LEU A 28 -11.70 2.02 -2.93
C LEU A 28 -11.96 3.23 -2.04
N GLU A 29 -11.78 4.44 -2.57
CA GLU A 29 -12.07 5.67 -1.84
C GLU A 29 -13.57 5.84 -1.54
N SER A 30 -14.47 5.22 -2.30
CA SER A 30 -15.92 5.42 -2.13
C SER A 30 -16.51 4.73 -0.89
N TYR A 31 -15.76 3.86 -0.21
CA TYR A 31 -16.25 3.11 0.96
C TYR A 31 -15.14 2.82 1.97
N SER A 32 -15.51 2.21 3.10
CA SER A 32 -14.59 1.63 4.10
C SER A 32 -14.97 0.18 4.37
N GLY A 33 -14.08 -0.62 4.95
CA GLY A 33 -14.38 -2.02 5.29
C GLY A 33 -13.57 -3.10 4.58
N VAL A 34 -12.56 -2.73 3.78
CA VAL A 34 -11.61 -3.69 3.21
C VAL A 34 -10.82 -4.35 4.34
N LYS A 35 -10.69 -5.68 4.28
CA LYS A 35 -9.94 -6.52 5.21
C LYS A 35 -8.61 -7.00 4.64
N SER A 36 -8.56 -7.33 3.35
CA SER A 36 -7.33 -7.74 2.67
C SER A 36 -7.17 -6.98 1.36
N MET A 37 -6.00 -6.38 1.16
CA MET A 37 -5.67 -5.63 -0.04
C MET A 37 -4.32 -6.08 -0.59
N THR A 38 -4.30 -6.56 -1.84
CA THR A 38 -3.10 -6.89 -2.60
C THR A 38 -3.07 -6.08 -3.88
N LEU A 39 -2.09 -5.18 -3.98
CA LEU A 39 -1.86 -4.32 -5.13
C LEU A 39 -0.51 -4.65 -5.74
N VAL A 40 -0.47 -4.81 -7.07
CA VAL A 40 0.78 -4.91 -7.83
C VAL A 40 0.86 -3.72 -8.79
N PRO A 41 1.27 -2.53 -8.32
CA PRO A 41 1.38 -1.36 -9.18
C PRO A 41 2.33 -1.60 -10.35
N LYS A 42 1.91 -1.20 -11.55
CA LYS A 42 2.74 -1.18 -12.76
C LYS A 42 3.22 0.25 -13.00
N GLN A 43 4.39 0.42 -13.62
CA GLN A 43 4.93 1.73 -13.93
C GLN A 43 3.96 2.50 -14.85
N SER A 44 3.54 3.69 -14.43
CA SER A 44 2.77 4.58 -15.31
C SER A 44 3.67 5.03 -16.45
N VAL A 45 3.20 4.87 -17.69
CA VAL A 45 3.87 5.40 -18.88
C VAL A 45 3.77 6.94 -18.94
N ASN A 46 2.82 7.51 -18.20
CA ASN A 46 2.52 8.94 -18.20
C ASN A 46 2.86 9.57 -16.85
N SER A 47 3.83 10.49 -16.85
CA SER A 47 4.30 11.25 -15.69
C SER A 47 3.31 12.33 -15.21
N SER A 48 2.17 12.50 -15.88
CA SER A 48 1.18 13.54 -15.59
C SER A 48 0.08 13.11 -14.61
N HIS A 49 0.01 11.83 -14.24
CA HIS A 49 -0.90 11.39 -13.19
C HIS A 49 -0.28 11.81 -11.85
N VAL A 50 -0.88 12.82 -11.22
CA VAL A 50 -0.69 13.16 -9.80
C VAL A 50 -0.54 11.85 -9.03
N ASP A 51 0.58 11.71 -8.34
CA ASP A 51 1.17 10.46 -7.85
C ASP A 51 0.09 9.50 -7.29
N VAL A 52 -0.29 8.49 -8.10
CA VAL A 52 -1.36 7.51 -7.77
C VAL A 52 -1.09 6.84 -6.42
N SER A 53 0.20 6.67 -6.08
CA SER A 53 0.66 6.21 -4.78
C SER A 53 0.31 7.19 -3.65
N PHE A 54 0.48 8.50 -3.87
CA PHE A 54 0.18 9.52 -2.88
C PHE A 54 -1.29 9.50 -2.49
N ARG A 55 -2.19 9.41 -3.49
CA ARG A 55 -3.63 9.26 -3.24
C ARG A 55 -3.93 7.98 -2.45
N PHE A 56 -3.27 6.89 -2.81
CA PHE A 56 -3.44 5.63 -2.10
C PHE A 56 -3.03 5.73 -0.62
N TRP A 57 -1.80 6.16 -0.34
CA TRP A 57 -1.29 6.24 1.03
C TRP A 57 -1.97 7.32 1.86
N GLY A 58 -2.23 8.49 1.26
CA GLY A 58 -2.74 9.66 1.98
C GLY A 58 -4.25 9.65 2.20
N GLU A 59 -5.03 9.09 1.28
CA GLU A 59 -6.49 9.22 1.30
C GLU A 59 -7.21 7.88 1.42
N ILE A 60 -6.74 6.85 0.72
CA ILE A 60 -7.47 5.57 0.62
C ILE A 60 -7.13 4.64 1.79
N LEU A 61 -5.84 4.41 2.06
CA LEU A 61 -5.43 3.50 3.12
C LEU A 61 -6.00 3.91 4.50
N PRO A 62 -5.98 5.20 4.90
CA PRO A 62 -6.57 5.64 6.17
C PRO A 62 -8.06 5.30 6.30
N LYS A 63 -8.85 5.35 5.21
CA LYS A 63 -10.28 5.01 5.23
C LYS A 63 -10.55 3.54 5.55
N HIS A 64 -9.58 2.67 5.35
CA HIS A 64 -9.70 1.24 5.64
C HIS A 64 -8.94 0.83 6.92
N ALA A 65 -8.32 1.78 7.63
CA ALA A 65 -7.42 1.50 8.75
C ALA A 65 -8.06 0.67 9.89
N ASP A 66 -9.34 0.89 10.18
CA ASP A 66 -10.07 0.19 11.25
C ASP A 66 -10.53 -1.23 10.88
N THR A 67 -10.35 -1.65 9.63
CA THR A 67 -10.81 -2.96 9.15
C THR A 67 -9.72 -3.78 8.49
N LEU A 68 -8.66 -3.15 8.02
CA LEU A 68 -7.59 -3.81 7.28
C LEU A 68 -6.79 -4.74 8.18
N LEU A 69 -6.76 -6.02 7.80
CA LEU A 69 -5.99 -7.09 8.44
C LEU A 69 -4.74 -7.43 7.62
N GLU A 70 -4.81 -7.25 6.31
CA GLU A 70 -3.72 -7.60 5.40
C GLU A 70 -3.51 -6.52 4.33
N LEU A 71 -2.26 -6.08 4.20
CA LEU A 71 -1.82 -5.16 3.16
C LEU A 71 -0.61 -5.74 2.43
N ARG A 72 -0.73 -5.85 1.12
CA ARG A 72 0.37 -6.21 0.22
C ARG A 72 0.47 -5.19 -0.91
N VAL A 73 1.59 -4.50 -1.01
CA VAL A 73 1.91 -3.58 -2.10
C VAL A 73 3.23 -4.03 -2.71
N GLN A 74 3.18 -4.52 -3.94
CA GLN A 74 4.32 -5.15 -4.62
C GLN A 74 4.53 -4.48 -5.99
N PRO A 75 5.20 -3.32 -6.05
CA PRO A 75 5.47 -2.63 -7.31
C PRO A 75 6.29 -3.52 -8.24
N ASN A 76 5.82 -3.73 -9.49
CA ASN A 76 6.52 -4.56 -10.47
C ASN A 76 7.32 -3.71 -11.46
N PHE A 77 8.25 -2.88 -10.95
CA PHE A 77 9.13 -2.08 -11.78
C PHE A 77 10.47 -1.79 -11.08
N LYS A 78 11.51 -1.51 -11.89
CA LYS A 78 12.91 -1.44 -11.43
C LYS A 78 13.28 -0.18 -10.65
N ARG A 79 12.54 0.92 -10.84
CA ARG A 79 12.83 2.20 -10.18
C ARG A 79 12.01 2.33 -8.91
N SER A 80 12.57 2.99 -7.92
CA SER A 80 11.79 3.52 -6.81
C SER A 80 10.65 4.40 -7.32
N GLY A 81 9.50 4.28 -6.67
CA GLY A 81 8.34 5.12 -6.93
C GLY A 81 7.54 5.25 -5.65
N GLY A 82 6.53 6.13 -5.65
CA GLY A 82 5.75 6.43 -4.45
C GLY A 82 5.02 5.22 -3.82
N TRP A 83 5.06 4.05 -4.45
CA TRP A 83 4.52 2.79 -3.92
C TRP A 83 5.48 2.02 -3.01
N CYS A 84 6.76 2.41 -2.96
CA CYS A 84 7.71 1.85 -2.01
C CYS A 84 7.49 2.45 -0.62
N LEU A 85 7.99 1.75 0.40
CA LEU A 85 7.93 2.19 1.77
C LEU A 85 8.79 3.44 1.96
N ASP A 86 8.14 4.54 2.31
CA ASP A 86 8.71 5.81 2.74
C ASP A 86 8.01 6.32 4.03
N THR A 87 8.41 7.47 4.53
CA THR A 87 7.80 8.09 5.73
C THR A 87 6.28 8.28 5.60
N ARG A 88 5.79 8.65 4.41
CA ARG A 88 4.35 8.88 4.14
C ARG A 88 3.56 7.58 4.25
N SER A 89 4.05 6.52 3.61
CA SER A 89 3.43 5.21 3.66
C SER A 89 3.45 4.63 5.07
N LEU A 90 4.55 4.84 5.83
CA LEU A 90 4.65 4.43 7.24
C LEU A 90 3.59 5.12 8.10
N ASP A 91 3.41 6.43 7.95
CA ASP A 91 2.40 7.18 8.71
C ASP A 91 0.97 6.69 8.42
N ALA A 92 0.67 6.32 7.18
CA ALA A 92 -0.61 5.72 6.81
C ALA A 92 -0.77 4.31 7.41
N ILE A 93 0.25 3.46 7.28
CA ILE A 93 0.25 2.08 7.81
C ILE A 93 0.09 2.09 9.34
N ARG A 94 0.70 3.04 10.05
CA ARG A 94 0.58 3.17 11.52
C ARG A 94 -0.84 3.43 12.01
N GLN A 95 -1.72 3.92 11.14
CA GLN A 95 -3.14 4.10 11.45
C GLN A 95 -3.89 2.77 11.44
N CYS A 96 -3.44 1.77 10.67
CA CYS A 96 -4.08 0.46 10.55
C CYS A 96 -3.86 -0.42 11.80
N LYS A 97 -4.60 -0.16 12.89
CA LYS A 97 -4.41 -0.81 14.20
C LYS A 97 -4.66 -2.32 14.23
N ARG A 98 -5.37 -2.83 13.22
CA ARG A 98 -5.72 -4.25 13.11
C ARG A 98 -4.88 -4.99 12.09
N LEU A 99 -3.89 -4.34 11.50
CA LEU A 99 -3.06 -4.94 10.48
C LEU A 99 -2.23 -6.08 11.09
N GLU A 100 -2.43 -7.29 10.58
CA GLU A 100 -1.73 -8.51 10.99
C GLU A 100 -0.66 -8.90 9.97
N ILE A 101 -0.89 -8.63 8.69
CA ILE A 101 0.02 -8.99 7.59
C ILE A 101 0.37 -7.73 6.80
N LEU A 102 1.67 -7.41 6.74
CA LEU A 102 2.22 -6.35 5.92
C LEU A 102 3.27 -6.92 4.97
N LYS A 103 3.11 -6.67 3.67
CA LYS A 103 4.14 -6.95 2.65
C LYS A 103 4.29 -5.75 1.73
N VAL A 104 5.37 -5.01 1.89
CA VAL A 104 5.69 -3.83 1.07
C VAL A 104 7.12 -3.94 0.56
N GLN A 105 7.41 -3.21 -0.52
CA GLN A 105 8.77 -3.09 -1.04
C GLN A 105 9.42 -1.85 -0.43
N ILE A 106 10.68 -1.98 0.01
CA ILE A 106 11.50 -0.84 0.43
C ILE A 106 12.32 -0.37 -0.76
N ASP A 107 12.46 0.95 -0.92
CA ASP A 107 13.37 1.52 -1.89
C ASP A 107 14.83 1.34 -1.44
N ARG A 108 15.65 0.78 -2.33
CA ARG A 108 17.08 0.55 -2.06
C ARG A 108 17.88 1.84 -2.08
N GLU A 109 17.49 2.84 -2.87
CA GLU A 109 18.24 4.10 -2.99
C GLU A 109 18.13 4.95 -1.72
N THR A 110 17.00 4.88 -1.01
CA THR A 110 16.84 5.51 0.31
C THR A 110 17.65 4.81 1.40
N PHE A 111 17.98 3.53 1.21
CA PHE A 111 18.67 2.69 2.19
C PHE A 111 20.20 2.90 2.22
N GLU A 112 20.79 3.48 1.16
CA GLU A 112 22.23 3.77 1.09
C GLU A 112 22.59 5.16 1.67
N ALA A 113 21.60 5.99 2.03
CA ALA A 113 21.80 7.39 2.37
C ALA A 113 21.59 7.76 3.85
N GLU A 114 21.02 6.89 4.70
CA GLU A 114 20.73 7.22 6.11
C GLU A 114 21.57 6.41 7.10
N ASP A 115 22.46 7.13 7.76
CA ASP A 115 23.38 6.72 8.82
C ASP A 115 22.62 6.39 10.13
N GLU A 116 22.91 5.19 10.65
CA GLU A 116 22.83 4.70 12.05
C GLU A 116 21.64 4.98 12.99
N THR A 117 20.49 5.53 12.57
CA THR A 117 19.42 5.84 13.54
C THR A 117 18.12 5.05 13.32
N ASN A 118 18.07 3.86 13.92
CA ASN A 118 16.87 3.18 14.44
C ASN A 118 15.55 3.34 13.67
N ILE A 119 15.31 2.49 12.66
CA ILE A 119 13.98 1.90 12.48
C ILE A 119 14.18 0.48 11.94
N ILE A 120 13.83 -0.52 12.75
CA ILE A 120 13.55 -1.93 12.40
C ILE A 120 13.28 -2.03 10.88
N VAL A 121 14.13 -2.59 10.03
CA VAL A 121 14.33 -4.03 9.85
C VAL A 121 15.60 -4.30 9.03
N GLY A 122 16.52 -5.10 9.57
CA GLY A 122 17.38 -5.95 8.74
C GLY A 122 16.51 -7.04 8.11
N LEU A 123 15.85 -6.74 6.99
CA LEU A 123 15.30 -7.75 6.09
C LEU A 123 16.34 -8.00 5.01
N ASP A 124 17.33 -8.77 5.42
CA ASP A 124 18.26 -9.41 4.51
C ASP A 124 17.50 -10.11 3.37
N LEU A 125 18.06 -9.99 2.18
CA LEU A 125 17.47 -10.15 0.86
C LEU A 125 17.13 -11.60 0.48
N HIS A 126 16.77 -12.45 1.45
CA HIS A 126 16.50 -13.86 1.16
C HIS A 126 15.41 -14.56 1.97
N LEU A 127 14.70 -13.88 2.86
CA LEU A 127 13.64 -14.54 3.63
C LEU A 127 12.34 -13.75 3.55
N GLN A 128 11.28 -14.46 3.13
CA GLN A 128 9.92 -13.96 3.15
C GLN A 128 9.61 -13.35 4.52
N VAL A 129 9.37 -12.04 4.52
CA VAL A 129 9.07 -11.23 5.70
C VAL A 129 7.86 -11.83 6.41
N ARG A 130 8.11 -12.54 7.51
CA ARG A 130 7.12 -12.98 8.49
C ARG A 130 6.95 -11.86 9.52
N LEU A 131 5.72 -11.35 9.60
CA LEU A 131 5.04 -10.84 10.79
C LEU A 131 5.82 -9.84 11.66
N LEU A 132 5.65 -8.54 11.39
CA LEU A 132 5.83 -7.51 12.42
C LEU A 132 4.50 -7.37 13.18
N LYS A 133 4.41 -7.98 14.37
CA LYS A 133 3.41 -7.59 15.38
C LYS A 133 3.98 -6.40 16.15
N PHE A 134 3.51 -5.19 15.85
CA PHE A 134 3.78 -4.04 16.71
C PHE A 134 2.92 -4.18 17.97
N THR A 135 3.55 -4.38 19.12
CA THR A 135 2.91 -4.19 20.42
C THR A 135 3.45 -2.87 20.96
N PHE A 136 2.53 -1.97 21.31
CA PHE A 136 2.79 -0.57 21.67
C PHE A 136 3.70 -0.39 22.89
#